data_AF-A0A1H3X676-F1
#
_entry.id   AF-A0A1H3X676-F1
#
_cell.length_a   1.000
_cell.length_b   1.000
_cell.length_c   1.000
_cell.angle_alpha   90.00
_cell.angle_beta   90.00
_cell.angle_gamma   90.00
#
_symmetry.space_group_name_H-M   'P 1'
#
loop_
_entity.id
_entity.type
_entity.pdbx_description
1 polymer ?
#
loop_
_entity_poly.entity_id
_entity_poly.type
_entity_poly.pdbx_seq_one_letter_code
_entity_poly.pdbx_strand_id
1 'polypeptide(L)'
;MVVAWQDGKIISLTAFRSRALFTLKGMSIAVMNNLSLFLTRLVLTKFLLTLARSILKRFLSMIISHKSPDKKERFNDARDAQLKDGIDWNGYRFQVDERSQLRIARRALKLIKRQLLGESIEPFIWRTADNGFVTFSASEFLQFADAVDSHDEGIMAAAWAGKDTA
;
A
#
# COMPACT_ATOMS: atom_id res chain seq x y z
N MET A 1 3.23 23.04 38.00
CA MET A 1 3.16 24.46 37.58
C MET A 1 2.67 24.49 36.15
N VAL A 2 1.42 24.91 35.90
CA VAL A 2 0.82 24.86 34.55
C VAL A 2 1.15 26.15 33.82
N VAL A 3 1.85 26.03 32.69
CA VAL A 3 2.32 27.15 31.87
C VAL A 3 1.77 26.93 30.46
N ALA A 4 1.13 27.95 29.89
CA ALA A 4 0.65 27.91 28.50
C ALA A 4 1.56 28.77 27.62
N TRP A 5 1.81 28.29 26.40
CA TRP A 5 2.71 28.90 25.44
C TRP A 5 1.88 29.60 24.35
N GLN A 6 2.07 30.91 24.19
CA GLN A 6 1.43 31.69 23.12
C GLN A 6 2.42 32.77 22.67
N ASP A 7 2.70 32.81 21.36
CA ASP A 7 3.54 33.82 20.69
C ASP A 7 4.92 34.07 21.33
N GLY A 8 5.63 32.98 21.67
CA GLY A 8 7.05 33.04 22.06
C GLY A 8 7.36 33.66 23.44
N LYS A 9 6.36 33.87 24.30
CA LYS A 9 6.57 34.32 25.69
C LYS A 9 5.94 33.38 26.70
N ILE A 10 6.69 33.11 27.78
CA ILE A 10 6.22 32.34 28.93
C ILE A 10 5.35 33.25 29.79
N ILE A 11 4.03 33.02 29.81
CA ILE A 11 3.10 33.79 30.64
C ILE A 11 2.62 32.90 31.78
N SER A 12 2.84 33.37 33.01
CA SER A 12 2.33 32.73 34.22
C SER A 12 0.80 32.83 34.29
N LEU A 13 0.12 31.70 34.46
CA LEU A 13 -1.35 31.60 34.54
C LEU A 13 -1.96 32.40 35.72
N THR A 14 -1.15 32.81 36.70
CA THR A 14 -1.56 33.70 37.79
C THR A 14 -1.83 35.13 37.32
N ALA A 15 -1.18 35.59 36.24
CA ALA A 15 -1.34 36.95 35.72
C ALA A 15 -2.59 37.14 34.85
N PHE A 16 -3.15 36.06 34.26
CA PHE A 16 -4.36 36.16 33.44
C PHE A 16 -5.64 36.22 34.30
N ARG A 17 -5.62 35.65 35.51
CA ARG A 17 -6.75 35.73 36.44
C ARG A 17 -6.93 37.13 37.05
N SER A 18 -5.86 37.90 37.25
CA SER A 18 -5.97 39.21 37.92
C SER A 18 -6.55 40.31 37.02
N ARG A 19 -6.39 40.22 35.69
CA ARG A 19 -6.91 41.23 34.77
C ARG A 19 -8.40 41.05 34.43
N ALA A 20 -8.93 39.82 34.52
CA ALA A 20 -10.37 39.57 34.38
C ALA A 20 -11.15 39.92 35.67
N LEU A 21 -10.50 39.88 36.83
CA LEU A 21 -11.13 40.15 38.12
C LEU A 21 -11.32 41.64 38.44
N PHE A 22 -10.70 42.55 37.67
CA PHE A 22 -10.71 43.99 37.98
C PHE A 22 -11.78 44.82 37.25
N THR A 23 -12.55 44.26 36.32
CA THR A 23 -13.61 44.99 35.58
C THR A 23 -15.02 44.43 35.80
N LEU A 24 -15.21 43.52 36.77
CA LEU A 24 -16.50 42.88 37.05
C LEU A 24 -17.13 43.29 38.38
N LYS A 25 -16.53 44.21 39.15
CA LYS A 25 -17.06 44.66 40.46
C LYS A 25 -18.20 45.68 40.39
N GLY A 26 -18.64 46.09 39.19
CA GLY A 26 -19.71 47.08 39.01
C GLY A 26 -20.76 46.73 37.96
N MET A 27 -20.73 45.51 37.40
CA MET A 27 -21.75 45.08 36.43
C MET A 27 -22.96 44.51 37.17
N SER A 28 -24.13 45.12 36.95
CA SER A 28 -25.42 44.58 37.42
C SER A 28 -25.59 43.12 37.01
N ILE A 29 -26.23 42.32 37.86
CA ILE A 29 -26.52 40.89 37.65
C ILE A 29 -27.13 40.63 36.26
N ALA A 30 -27.92 41.56 35.74
CA ALA A 30 -28.51 41.50 34.40
C ALA A 30 -27.46 41.48 33.27
N VAL A 31 -26.36 42.24 33.41
CA VAL A 31 -25.28 42.33 32.42
C VAL A 31 -24.43 41.06 32.44
N MET A 32 -24.19 40.48 33.61
CA MET A 32 -23.49 39.20 33.75
C MET A 32 -24.28 38.03 33.15
N ASN A 33 -25.60 38.01 33.34
CA ASN A 33 -26.47 36.99 32.75
C ASN A 33 -26.51 37.09 31.22
N ASN A 34 -26.59 38.30 30.66
CA ASN A 34 -26.55 38.51 29.21
C ASN A 34 -25.20 38.14 28.59
N LEU A 35 -24.08 38.42 29.28
CA LEU A 35 -22.75 38.03 28.81
C LEU A 35 -22.56 36.50 28.84
N SER A 36 -23.06 35.84 29.88
CA SER A 36 -23.07 34.38 29.99
C SER A 36 -23.90 33.72 28.89
N LEU A 37 -25.11 34.25 28.61
CA LEU A 37 -25.97 33.82 27.50
C LEU A 37 -25.32 34.07 26.13
N PHE A 38 -24.57 35.15 25.97
CA PHE A 38 -23.85 35.45 24.73
C PHE A 38 -22.68 34.47 24.52
N LEU A 39 -21.89 34.22 25.56
CA LEU A 39 -20.76 33.28 25.49
C LEU A 39 -21.21 31.84 25.25
N THR A 40 -22.29 31.40 25.90
CA THR A 40 -22.87 30.06 25.65
C THR A 40 -23.37 29.92 24.21
N ARG A 41 -24.04 30.94 23.66
CA ARG A 41 -24.45 30.95 22.24
C ARG A 41 -23.26 30.91 21.29
N LEU A 42 -22.18 31.64 21.60
CA LEU A 42 -20.96 31.65 20.78
C LEU A 42 -20.22 30.29 20.81
N VAL A 43 -20.16 29.64 21.97
CA VAL A 43 -19.56 28.30 22.09
C VAL A 43 -20.42 27.26 21.38
N LEU A 44 -21.74 27.33 21.54
CA LEU A 44 -22.68 26.42 20.88
C LEU A 44 -22.62 26.54 19.36
N THR A 45 -22.58 27.77 18.83
CA THR A 45 -22.46 28.00 17.38
C THR A 45 -21.14 27.50 16.82
N LYS A 46 -20.02 27.72 17.52
CA LYS A 46 -18.73 27.14 17.10
C LYS A 46 -18.75 25.62 17.12
N PHE A 47 -19.34 25.01 18.16
CA PHE A 47 -19.47 23.56 18.28
C PHE A 47 -20.34 22.96 17.16
N LEU A 48 -21.48 23.60 16.85
CA LEU A 48 -22.34 23.19 15.75
C LEU A 48 -21.62 23.33 14.40
N LEU A 49 -20.81 24.37 14.21
CA LEU A 49 -20.04 24.57 12.98
C LEU A 49 -18.97 23.49 12.79
N THR A 50 -18.24 23.13 13.84
CA THR A 50 -17.25 22.03 13.78
C THR A 50 -17.91 20.68 13.56
N LEU A 51 -19.05 20.43 14.20
CA LEU A 51 -19.83 19.21 13.98
C LEU A 51 -20.32 19.14 12.52
N ALA A 52 -20.91 20.21 12.01
CA ALA A 52 -21.38 20.32 10.63
C ALA A 52 -20.24 20.12 9.62
N ARG A 53 -19.06 20.72 9.85
CA ARG A 53 -17.87 20.51 9.01
C ARG A 53 -17.37 19.06 9.05
N SER A 54 -17.37 18.42 10.21
CA SER A 54 -16.96 17.02 10.36
C SER A 54 -17.92 16.07 9.63
N ILE A 55 -19.22 16.30 9.79
CA ILE A 55 -20.28 15.56 9.10
C ILE A 55 -20.16 15.76 7.59
N LEU A 56 -20.07 17.01 7.13
CA LEU A 56 -19.93 17.32 5.69
C LEU A 56 -18.68 16.69 5.10
N LYS A 57 -17.54 16.72 5.80
CA LYS A 57 -16.30 16.07 5.38
C LYS A 57 -16.46 14.55 5.25
N ARG A 58 -17.16 13.91 6.19
CA ARG A 58 -17.47 12.47 6.14
C ARG A 58 -18.39 12.15 4.96
N PHE A 59 -19.46 12.91 4.76
CA PHE A 59 -20.37 12.72 3.61
C PHE A 59 -19.68 12.93 2.26
N LEU A 60 -18.85 13.98 2.13
CA LEU A 60 -18.05 14.20 0.92
C LEU A 60 -17.05 13.06 0.68
N SER A 61 -16.40 12.55 1.72
CA SER A 61 -15.48 11.40 1.58
C SER A 61 -16.18 10.11 1.15
N MET A 62 -17.44 9.92 1.56
CA MET A 62 -18.26 8.77 1.15
C MET A 62 -18.73 8.88 -0.29
N ILE A 63 -19.11 10.08 -0.74
CA ILE A 63 -19.58 10.34 -2.11
C ILE A 63 -18.41 10.28 -3.12
N ILE A 64 -17.19 10.65 -2.73
CA ILE A 64 -16.02 10.74 -3.62
C ILE A 64 -15.13 9.48 -3.56
N SER A 65 -15.53 8.42 -2.87
CA SER A 65 -14.81 7.15 -2.92
C SER A 65 -15.28 6.29 -4.11
N HIS A 66 -15.01 6.74 -5.34
CA HIS A 66 -15.10 5.89 -6.54
C HIS A 66 -13.94 4.85 -6.54
N LYS A 67 -13.94 3.93 -5.58
CA LYS A 67 -13.18 2.69 -5.74
C LYS A 67 -13.92 1.87 -6.76
N SER A 68 -13.38 1.76 -7.98
CA SER A 68 -13.87 0.80 -8.97
C SER A 68 -14.01 -0.55 -8.27
N PRO A 69 -15.21 -1.14 -8.24
CA PRO A 69 -15.45 -2.41 -7.55
C PRO A 69 -14.47 -3.51 -8.01
N ASP A 70 -14.01 -3.43 -9.26
CA ASP A 70 -13.19 -4.46 -9.88
C ASP A 70 -11.73 -4.02 -10.10
N LYS A 71 -11.23 -2.98 -9.40
CA LYS A 71 -9.82 -2.54 -9.57
C LYS A 71 -8.87 -3.69 -9.26
N LYS A 72 -9.07 -4.37 -8.12
CA LYS A 72 -8.23 -5.48 -7.67
C LYS A 72 -8.27 -6.66 -8.64
N GLU A 73 -9.45 -6.99 -9.15
CA GLU A 73 -9.65 -8.08 -10.11
C GLU A 73 -8.90 -7.78 -11.42
N ARG A 74 -9.09 -6.59 -12.00
CA ARG A 74 -8.37 -6.17 -13.23
C ARG A 74 -6.84 -6.18 -13.08
N PHE A 75 -6.32 -5.80 -11.91
CA PHE A 75 -4.87 -5.87 -11.64
C PHE A 75 -4.37 -7.31 -11.53
N ASN A 76 -5.14 -8.19 -10.89
CA ASN A 76 -4.79 -9.60 -10.80
C ASN A 76 -4.87 -10.27 -12.18
N ASP A 77 -5.91 -10.00 -12.97
CA ASP A 77 -6.07 -10.53 -14.31
C ASP A 77 -4.95 -10.09 -15.25
N ALA A 78 -4.52 -8.83 -15.16
CA ALA A 78 -3.41 -8.31 -15.95
C ALA A 78 -2.09 -9.01 -15.60
N ARG A 79 -1.83 -9.23 -14.31
CA ARG A 79 -0.65 -9.99 -13.85
C ARG A 79 -0.71 -11.45 -14.32
N ASP A 80 -1.86 -12.10 -14.15
CA ASP A 80 -2.04 -13.50 -14.52
C ASP A 80 -1.98 -13.68 -16.04
N ALA A 81 -2.39 -12.68 -16.82
CA ALA A 81 -2.20 -12.64 -18.27
C ALA A 81 -0.72 -12.53 -18.66
N GLN A 82 0.07 -11.72 -17.96
CA GLN A 82 1.52 -11.61 -18.19
C GLN A 82 2.23 -12.93 -17.89
N LEU A 83 1.90 -13.60 -16.80
CA LEU A 83 2.46 -14.91 -16.47
C LEU A 83 2.07 -15.99 -17.50
N LYS A 84 0.84 -15.92 -18.03
CA LYS A 84 0.37 -16.82 -19.10
C LYS A 84 1.05 -16.57 -20.44
N ASP A 85 1.55 -15.36 -20.68
CA ASP A 85 2.21 -15.02 -21.94
C ASP A 85 3.50 -15.84 -22.10
N GLY A 86 4.16 -16.25 -21.02
CA GLY A 86 5.38 -17.05 -21.09
C GLY A 86 6.64 -16.19 -21.12
N ILE A 87 7.79 -16.85 -21.22
CA ILE A 87 9.10 -16.19 -21.28
C ILE A 87 9.80 -16.53 -22.60
N ASP A 88 10.37 -15.52 -23.25
CA ASP A 88 11.29 -15.72 -24.37
C ASP A 88 12.71 -15.92 -23.84
N TRP A 89 13.25 -17.12 -24.06
CA TRP A 89 14.58 -17.49 -23.61
C TRP A 89 15.35 -18.19 -24.73
N ASN A 90 16.55 -17.69 -25.05
CA ASN A 90 17.41 -18.20 -26.12
C ASN A 90 16.71 -18.38 -27.48
N GLY A 91 15.82 -17.44 -27.83
CA GLY A 91 15.06 -17.47 -29.09
C GLY A 91 13.84 -18.41 -29.11
N TYR A 92 13.51 -19.04 -27.98
CA TYR A 92 12.32 -19.89 -27.85
C TYR A 92 11.39 -19.36 -26.75
N ARG A 93 10.07 -19.43 -27.01
CA ARG A 93 9.07 -19.06 -26.02
C ARG A 93 8.70 -20.26 -25.15
N PHE A 94 8.75 -20.13 -23.83
CA PHE A 94 8.40 -21.19 -22.89
C PHE A 94 7.16 -20.85 -22.07
N GLN A 95 6.35 -21.88 -21.78
CA GLN A 95 5.25 -21.75 -20.83
C GLN A 95 5.81 -21.65 -19.41
N VAL A 96 5.40 -20.60 -18.70
CA VAL A 96 5.77 -20.34 -17.30
C VAL A 96 4.54 -20.14 -16.42
N ASP A 97 3.44 -20.83 -16.74
CA ASP A 97 2.31 -20.96 -15.83
C ASP A 97 2.74 -21.67 -14.54
N GLU A 98 1.97 -21.51 -13.46
CA GLU A 98 2.28 -22.05 -12.13
C GLU A 98 2.69 -23.53 -12.15
N ARG A 99 2.02 -24.36 -12.97
CA ARG A 99 2.34 -25.79 -13.07
C ARG A 99 3.66 -26.00 -13.80
N SER A 100 3.94 -25.21 -14.83
CA SER A 100 5.20 -25.25 -15.56
C SER A 100 6.36 -24.78 -14.69
N GLN A 101 6.21 -23.67 -13.96
CA GLN A 101 7.21 -23.19 -12.99
C GLN A 101 7.55 -24.28 -11.96
N LEU A 102 6.54 -24.91 -11.35
CA LEU A 102 6.76 -26.00 -10.40
C LEU A 102 7.52 -27.19 -11.01
N ARG A 103 7.25 -27.53 -12.28
CA ARG A 103 7.97 -28.59 -12.99
C ARG A 103 9.41 -28.20 -13.29
N ILE A 104 9.64 -26.95 -13.66
CA ILE A 104 10.98 -26.40 -13.92
C ILE A 104 11.80 -26.42 -12.64
N ALA A 105 11.29 -25.88 -11.54
CA ALA A 105 11.94 -25.90 -10.22
C ALA A 105 12.26 -27.32 -9.74
N ARG A 106 11.31 -28.26 -9.85
CA ARG A 106 11.55 -29.68 -9.49
C ARG A 106 12.64 -30.32 -10.36
N ARG A 107 12.68 -29.99 -11.64
CA ARG A 107 13.70 -30.50 -12.56
C ARG A 107 15.06 -29.91 -12.24
N ALA A 108 15.16 -28.60 -12.02
CA ALA A 108 16.38 -27.92 -11.59
C ALA A 108 16.93 -28.53 -10.29
N LEU A 109 16.09 -28.73 -9.26
CA LEU A 109 16.50 -29.37 -8.01
C LEU A 109 17.04 -30.80 -8.24
N LYS A 110 16.39 -31.57 -9.12
CA LYS A 110 16.87 -32.91 -9.49
C LYS A 110 18.23 -32.86 -10.18
N LEU A 111 18.47 -31.88 -11.06
CA LEU A 111 19.75 -31.70 -11.73
C LEU A 111 20.86 -31.33 -10.73
N ILE A 112 20.60 -30.38 -9.83
CA ILE A 112 21.54 -30.00 -8.77
C ILE A 112 21.90 -31.21 -7.91
N LYS A 113 20.90 -31.97 -7.45
CA LYS A 113 21.13 -33.19 -6.66
C LYS A 113 22.07 -34.15 -7.40
N ARG A 114 21.84 -34.38 -8.70
CA ARG A 114 22.66 -35.29 -9.51
C ARG A 114 24.09 -34.78 -9.69
N GLN A 115 24.26 -33.48 -9.92
CA GLN A 115 25.58 -32.85 -10.01
C GLN A 115 26.37 -32.99 -8.71
N LEU A 116 25.72 -32.77 -7.56
CA LEU A 116 26.35 -32.92 -6.23
C LEU A 116 26.76 -34.36 -5.94
N LEU A 117 26.06 -35.34 -6.51
CA LEU A 117 26.39 -36.77 -6.40
C LEU A 117 27.43 -37.24 -7.43
N GLY A 118 27.88 -36.35 -8.33
CA GLY A 118 28.80 -36.71 -9.41
C GLY A 118 28.20 -37.65 -10.47
N GLU A 119 26.87 -37.70 -10.58
CA GLU A 119 26.19 -38.51 -11.61
C GLU A 119 26.33 -37.85 -13.00
N SER A 120 26.52 -38.67 -14.05
CA SER A 120 26.41 -38.17 -15.43
C SER A 120 24.96 -37.73 -15.70
N ILE A 121 24.81 -36.56 -16.30
CA ILE A 121 23.51 -36.00 -16.67
C ILE A 121 23.46 -35.85 -18.18
N GLU A 122 22.76 -36.78 -18.82
CA GLU A 122 22.51 -36.73 -20.25
C GLU A 122 21.61 -35.55 -20.62
N PRO A 123 21.82 -34.93 -21.80
CA PRO A 123 20.91 -33.93 -22.35
C PRO A 123 19.48 -34.46 -22.43
N PHE A 124 18.51 -33.57 -22.25
CA PHE A 124 17.11 -33.94 -22.29
C PHE A 124 16.27 -32.89 -23.00
N ILE A 125 15.13 -33.33 -23.52
CA ILE A 125 14.24 -32.49 -24.31
C ILE A 125 13.23 -31.81 -23.39
N TRP A 126 12.95 -30.53 -23.66
CA TRP A 126 11.87 -29.76 -23.07
C TRP A 126 10.97 -29.18 -24.15
N ARG A 127 9.68 -29.03 -23.86
CA ARG A 127 8.68 -28.52 -24.80
C ARG A 127 8.55 -27.00 -24.65
N THR A 128 8.52 -26.29 -25.78
CA THR A 128 8.27 -24.84 -25.83
C THR A 128 6.75 -24.55 -25.84
N ALA A 129 6.38 -23.29 -25.64
CA ALA A 129 4.99 -22.85 -25.73
C ALA A 129 4.38 -23.10 -27.12
N ASP A 130 5.19 -22.97 -28.16
CA ASP A 130 4.81 -23.17 -29.56
C ASP A 130 4.81 -24.65 -30.00
N ASN A 131 4.84 -25.57 -29.02
CA ASN A 131 4.93 -27.01 -29.26
C ASN A 131 6.20 -27.49 -29.95
N GLY A 132 7.25 -26.67 -29.95
CA GLY A 132 8.60 -27.05 -30.32
C GLY A 132 9.30 -27.85 -29.22
N PHE A 133 10.46 -28.37 -29.56
CA PHE A 133 11.31 -29.14 -28.65
C PHE A 133 12.72 -28.55 -28.65
N VAL A 134 13.23 -28.29 -27.46
CA VAL A 134 14.60 -27.80 -27.24
C VAL A 134 15.34 -28.81 -26.39
N THR A 135 16.55 -29.18 -26.81
CA THR A 135 17.43 -30.03 -26.03
C THR A 135 18.24 -29.17 -25.08
N PHE A 136 18.22 -29.52 -23.80
CA PHE A 136 18.96 -28.85 -22.74
C PHE A 136 20.08 -29.74 -22.22
N SER A 137 21.28 -29.17 -22.07
CA SER A 137 22.25 -29.66 -21.10
C SER A 137 21.81 -29.32 -19.66
N ALA A 138 22.44 -29.97 -18.67
CA ALA A 138 22.15 -29.68 -17.27
C ALA A 138 22.40 -28.21 -16.90
N SER A 139 23.52 -27.63 -17.36
CA SER A 139 23.89 -26.25 -17.10
C SER A 139 22.95 -25.26 -17.76
N GLU A 140 22.57 -25.48 -19.03
CA GLU A 140 21.64 -24.61 -19.74
C GLU A 140 20.27 -24.63 -19.08
N PHE A 141 19.81 -25.78 -18.60
CA PHE A 141 18.52 -25.85 -17.93
C PHE A 141 18.52 -25.11 -16.59
N LEU A 142 19.64 -25.12 -15.86
CA LEU A 142 19.75 -24.35 -14.61
C LEU A 142 19.75 -22.84 -14.87
N GLN A 143 20.41 -22.38 -15.93
CA GLN A 143 20.33 -20.98 -16.38
C GLN A 143 18.91 -20.60 -16.83
N PHE A 144 18.23 -21.51 -17.51
CA PHE A 144 16.82 -21.32 -17.88
C PHE A 144 15.91 -21.23 -16.63
N ALA A 145 16.11 -22.10 -15.64
CA ALA A 145 15.33 -22.07 -14.41
C ALA A 145 15.53 -20.75 -13.64
N ASP A 146 16.77 -20.27 -13.54
CA ASP A 146 17.09 -18.97 -12.94
C ASP A 146 16.45 -17.79 -13.68
N ALA A 147 16.42 -17.84 -15.02
CA ALA A 147 15.74 -16.83 -15.84
C ALA A 147 14.22 -16.84 -15.64
N VAL A 148 13.61 -18.02 -15.45
CA VAL A 148 12.17 -18.16 -15.14
C VAL A 148 11.85 -17.56 -13.78
N ASP A 149 12.66 -17.87 -12.76
CA ASP A 149 12.48 -17.30 -11.41
C ASP A 149 12.63 -15.77 -11.44
N SER A 150 13.67 -15.25 -12.12
CA SER A 150 13.88 -13.81 -12.28
C SER A 150 12.73 -13.10 -13.02
N HIS A 151 12.12 -13.77 -14.01
CA HIS A 151 10.98 -13.22 -14.74
C HIS A 151 9.73 -13.14 -13.86
N ASP A 152 9.44 -14.18 -13.08
CA ASP A 152 8.32 -14.19 -12.14
C ASP A 152 8.49 -13.12 -11.06
N GLU A 153 9.68 -13.03 -10.46
CA GLU A 153 10.02 -11.99 -9.49
C GLU A 153 9.86 -10.59 -10.07
N GLY A 154 10.28 -10.37 -11.32
CA GLY A 154 10.13 -9.09 -12.02
C GLY A 154 8.66 -8.68 -12.21
N ILE A 155 7.80 -9.62 -12.62
CA ILE A 155 6.36 -9.37 -12.77
C ILE A 155 5.72 -9.07 -11.41
N MET A 156 6.08 -9.83 -10.38
CA MET A 156 5.55 -9.65 -9.03
C MET A 156 5.99 -8.33 -8.41
N ALA A 157 7.26 -7.96 -8.56
CA ALA A 157 7.79 -6.68 -8.11
C ALA A 157 7.07 -5.50 -8.79
N ALA A 158 6.86 -5.57 -10.12
CA ALA A 158 6.11 -4.55 -10.87
C ALA A 158 4.66 -4.44 -10.38
N ALA A 159 4.00 -5.58 -10.13
CA ALA A 159 2.64 -5.62 -9.63
C ALA A 159 2.50 -5.05 -8.20
N TRP A 160 3.53 -5.18 -7.36
CA TRP A 160 3.56 -4.60 -6.02
C TRP A 160 3.90 -3.10 -6.03
N ALA A 161 4.86 -2.67 -6.83
CA ALA A 161 5.18 -1.24 -6.99
C ALA A 161 3.98 -0.41 -7.48
N GLY A 162 3.13 -0.99 -8.32
CA GLY A 162 1.87 -0.37 -8.76
C GLY A 162 0.78 -0.26 -7.68
N LYS A 163 0.93 -0.93 -6.52
CA LYS A 163 -0.01 -0.84 -5.39
C LYS A 163 0.37 0.25 -4.39
N ASP A 164 1.66 0.54 -4.23
CA ASP A 164 2.15 1.53 -3.25
C ASP A 164 2.03 2.99 -3.76
N THR A 165 1.86 3.15 -5.07
CA THR A 165 1.77 4.47 -5.74
C THR A 165 0.33 4.89 -6.05
N ALA A 166 -0.69 4.08 -5.72
CA ALA A 166 -2.09 4.27 -6.12
C ALA A 166 -3.08 4.32 -4.94
#